data_AF-A0A5S9MAZ4-F1
#
_entry.id   AF-A0A5S9MAZ4-F1
#
_cell.length_a   1.000
_cell.length_b   1.000
_cell.length_c   1.000
_cell.angle_alpha   90.00
_cell.angle_beta   90.00
_cell.angle_gamma   90.00
#
_symmetry.space_group_name_H-M   'P 1'
#
loop_
_entity.id
_entity.type
_entity.pdbx_description
1 polymer ?
#
loop_
_entity_poly.entity_id
_entity_poly.type
_entity_poly.pdbx_seq_one_letter_code
_entity_poly.pdbx_strand_id
1 'polypeptide(L)'
;MTALGIPTIFIPSPYVTANHQEINARSLEKHDAAIVLRESELSGESLLHAIDEIAGHEEKLNEMSRLTKELGVPDAAGRLYNVLKKEITTT
;
A
#
# COMPACT_ATOMS: atom_id res chain seq x y z
N MET A 1 4.13 3.81 -4.66
CA MET A 1 4.47 3.71 -3.23
C MET A 1 5.17 2.37 -2.92
N THR A 2 4.52 1.21 -3.09
CA THR A 2 5.14 -0.11 -2.82
C THR A 2 6.45 -0.33 -3.57
N ALA A 3 6.51 -0.01 -4.88
CA ALA A 3 7.77 -0.10 -5.65
C ALA A 3 8.92 0.77 -5.10
N LEU A 4 8.62 1.80 -4.31
CA LEU A 4 9.60 2.72 -3.72
C LEU A 4 9.84 2.46 -2.22
N GLY A 5 9.08 1.55 -1.59
CA GLY A 5 9.19 1.29 -0.16
C GLY A 5 8.76 2.47 0.72
N ILE A 6 7.73 3.23 0.35
CA ILE A 6 7.30 4.42 1.09
C ILE A 6 6.21 4.04 2.10
N PRO A 7 6.46 4.11 3.43
CA PRO A 7 5.42 3.97 4.46
C PRO A 7 4.24 4.90 4.18
N THR A 8 3.00 4.44 4.36
CA THR A 8 1.82 5.22 3.97
C THR A 8 0.66 5.02 4.92
N ILE A 9 -0.05 6.12 5.19
CA ILE A 9 -1.33 6.13 5.88
C ILE A 9 -2.41 6.29 4.80
N PHE A 10 -3.26 5.28 4.63
CA PHE A 10 -4.39 5.33 3.70
C PHE A 10 -5.64 5.86 4.40
N ILE A 11 -6.34 6.75 3.71
CA ILE A 11 -7.69 7.20 4.06
C ILE A 11 -8.61 6.88 2.88
N PRO A 12 -9.17 5.65 2.80
CA PRO A 12 -10.03 5.26 1.69
C PRO A 12 -11.31 6.07 1.65
N SER A 13 -11.74 6.52 0.47
CA SER A 13 -13.02 7.20 0.34
C SER A 13 -14.18 6.19 0.44
N PRO A 14 -15.20 6.45 1.29
CA PRO A 14 -16.34 5.56 1.48
C PRO A 14 -17.31 5.58 0.29
N TYR A 15 -17.14 6.53 -0.63
CA TYR A 15 -18.04 6.75 -1.77
C TYR A 15 -17.64 5.97 -3.03
N VAL A 16 -16.55 5.20 -2.97
CA VAL A 16 -16.09 4.39 -4.11
C VAL A 16 -16.87 3.08 -4.15
N THR A 17 -17.46 2.78 -5.30
CA THR A 17 -18.20 1.54 -5.55
C THR A 17 -17.35 0.31 -5.22
N ALA A 18 -17.97 -0.69 -4.59
CA ALA A 18 -17.39 -2.00 -4.23
C ALA A 18 -16.20 -2.00 -3.23
N ASN A 19 -15.92 -0.88 -2.56
CA ASN A 19 -14.93 -0.76 -1.48
C ASN A 19 -13.51 -1.22 -1.86
N HIS A 20 -13.16 -1.16 -3.14
CA HIS A 20 -11.87 -1.65 -3.65
C HIS A 20 -10.66 -0.89 -3.08
N GLN A 21 -10.81 0.40 -2.77
CA GLN A 21 -9.74 1.18 -2.14
C GLN A 21 -9.39 0.65 -0.75
N GLU A 22 -10.39 0.39 0.10
CA GLU A 22 -10.14 -0.19 1.43
C GLU A 22 -9.56 -1.60 1.31
N ILE A 23 -10.08 -2.44 0.41
CA ILE A 23 -9.55 -3.80 0.20
C ILE A 23 -8.07 -3.76 -0.17
N ASN A 24 -7.68 -2.87 -1.10
CA ASN A 24 -6.29 -2.71 -1.50
C ASN A 24 -5.46 -2.21 -0.32
N ALA A 25 -5.90 -1.18 0.39
CA ALA A 25 -5.17 -0.61 1.52
C ALA A 25 -4.99 -1.63 2.67
N ARG A 26 -6.05 -2.36 3.04
CA ARG A 26 -6.03 -3.42 4.06
C ARG A 26 -5.12 -4.57 3.66
N SER A 27 -4.90 -4.82 2.37
CA SER A 27 -3.94 -5.84 1.93
C SER A 27 -2.49 -5.48 2.30
N LEU A 28 -2.15 -4.18 2.32
CA LEU A 28 -0.83 -3.71 2.76
C LEU A 28 -0.74 -3.68 4.29
N GLU A 29 -1.77 -3.17 4.96
CA GLU A 29 -1.81 -3.11 6.43
C GLU A 29 -1.72 -4.50 7.08
N LYS A 30 -2.31 -5.54 6.47
CA LYS A 30 -2.17 -6.93 6.93
C LYS A 30 -0.73 -7.46 6.94
N HIS A 31 0.19 -6.78 6.25
CA HIS A 31 1.61 -7.09 6.20
C HIS A 31 2.45 -6.00 6.90
N ASP A 32 1.83 -5.20 7.78
CA ASP A 32 2.46 -4.08 8.50
C ASP A 32 3.12 -3.03 7.58
N ALA A 33 2.73 -2.98 6.31
CA ALA A 33 3.29 -2.08 5.30
C ALA A 33 2.55 -0.73 5.21
N ALA A 34 1.44 -0.56 5.93
CA ALA A 34 0.65 0.66 5.92
C ALA A 34 -0.25 0.72 7.16
N ILE A 35 -0.77 1.91 7.44
CA ILE A 35 -1.89 2.14 8.36
C ILE A 35 -3.13 2.52 7.54
N VAL A 36 -4.32 2.00 7.88
CA VAL A 36 -5.57 2.41 7.25
C VAL A 36 -6.50 3.07 8.27
N LEU A 37 -6.80 4.35 8.06
CA LEU A 37 -7.81 5.10 8.79
C LEU A 37 -9.05 5.25 7.92
N ARG A 38 -10.21 4.72 8.34
CA ARG A 38 -11.46 5.00 7.64
C ARG A 38 -11.87 6.46 7.84
N GLU A 39 -12.67 7.01 6.92
CA GLU A 39 -13.20 8.37 7.10
C GLU A 39 -13.99 8.52 8.41
N SER A 40 -14.70 7.48 8.86
CA SER A 40 -15.39 7.47 10.15
C SER A 40 -14.46 7.47 11.37
N GLU A 41 -13.21 7.07 11.19
CA GLU A 41 -12.16 7.02 12.21
C GLU A 41 -11.25 8.26 12.12
N LEU A 42 -11.37 9.05 11.05
CA LEU A 42 -10.49 10.17 10.76
C LEU A 42 -10.86 11.40 11.60
N SER A 43 -9.93 11.75 12.48
CA SER A 43 -9.84 13.03 13.17
C SER A 43 -8.41 13.57 13.10
N GLY A 44 -8.22 14.86 13.40
CA GLY A 44 -6.87 15.44 13.49
C GLY A 44 -5.98 14.70 14.51
N GLU A 45 -6.56 14.27 15.63
CA GLU A 45 -5.86 13.48 16.65
C GLU A 45 -5.46 12.09 16.14
N SER A 46 -6.38 11.36 15.49
CA SER A 46 -6.08 10.03 14.94
C SER A 46 -5.00 10.06 13.85
N LEU A 47 -5.00 11.10 13.02
CA LEU A 47 -4.03 11.26 11.95
C LEU A 47 -2.66 11.61 12.54
N LEU A 48 -2.62 12.52 13.51
CA LEU A 48 -1.37 12.87 14.20
C LEU A 48 -0.79 11.65 14.92
N HIS A 49 -1.63 10.87 15.62
CA HIS A 49 -1.20 9.63 16.25
C HIS A 49 -0.60 8.64 15.25
N ALA A 50 -1.25 8.41 14.10
CA ALA A 50 -0.72 7.53 13.06
C ALA A 50 0.60 8.04 12.46
N ILE A 51 0.75 9.36 12.33
CA ILE A 51 2.01 9.99 11.89
C ILE A 51 3.10 9.77 12.94
N ASP A 52 2.83 10.03 14.21
CA ASP A 52 3.81 9.86 15.31
C ASP A 52 4.20 8.38 15.50
N GLU A 53 3.25 7.47 15.33
CA GLU A 53 3.49 6.02 15.37
C GLU A 53 4.52 5.57 14.31
N ILE A 54 4.50 6.18 13.13
CA ILE A 54 5.43 5.86 12.04
C ILE A 54 6.70 6.72 12.13
N ALA A 55 6.56 8.04 12.05
CA ALA A 55 7.66 8.99 11.91
C ALA A 55 8.40 9.28 13.23
N GLY A 56 7.74 9.09 14.38
CA GLY A 56 8.35 9.21 15.70
C GLY A 56 9.21 8.01 16.11
N HIS A 57 9.18 6.92 15.34
CA HIS A 57 9.84 5.65 15.67
C HIS A 57 10.69 5.16 14.48
N GLU A 58 11.99 5.45 14.50
CA GLU A 58 12.90 5.14 13.39
C GLU A 58 12.90 3.64 13.01
N GLU A 59 12.88 2.74 14.00
CA GLU A 59 12.81 1.29 13.74
C GLU A 59 11.54 0.91 12.98
N LYS A 60 10.39 1.45 13.39
CA LYS A 60 9.10 1.17 12.75
C LYS A 60 9.01 1.78 11.35
N LEU A 61 9.53 2.99 11.17
CA LEU A 61 9.63 3.63 9.85
C LEU A 61 10.43 2.77 8.87
N ASN A 62 11.61 2.32 9.30
CA ASN A 62 12.50 1.50 8.49
C ASN A 62 11.90 0.13 8.17
N GLU A 63 11.29 -0.50 9.16
CA GLU A 63 10.64 -1.80 8.97
C GLU A 63 9.44 -1.71 8.03
N MET A 64 8.56 -0.72 8.23
CA MET A 64 7.43 -0.48 7.34
C MET A 64 7.90 -0.15 5.92
N SER A 65 9.01 0.59 5.76
CA SER A 65 9.61 0.88 4.45
C SER A 65 10.06 -0.40 3.74
N ARG A 66 10.74 -1.30 4.47
CA ARG A 66 11.18 -2.61 3.97
C ARG A 66 9.98 -3.46 3.55
N LEU A 67 9.00 -3.64 4.43
CA LEU A 67 7.79 -4.44 4.18
C LEU A 67 6.98 -3.88 2.99
N THR A 68 6.84 -2.57 2.90
CA THR A 68 6.20 -1.89 1.76
C THR A 68 6.89 -2.23 0.44
N LYS A 69 8.23 -2.29 0.45
CA LYS A 69 9.03 -2.59 -0.74
C LYS A 69 8.88 -4.05 -1.18
N GLU A 70 8.76 -4.97 -0.23
CA GLU A 70 8.57 -6.40 -0.50
C GLU A 70 7.24 -6.71 -1.18
N LEU A 71 6.21 -5.92 -0.91
CA LEU A 71 4.91 -6.00 -1.61
C LEU A 71 4.93 -5.36 -3.00
N GLY A 72 6.00 -4.64 -3.35
CA GLY A 72 6.14 -4.00 -4.66
C GLY A 72 6.40 -5.02 -5.77
N VAL A 73 5.86 -4.75 -6.96
CA VAL A 73 6.21 -5.49 -8.19
C VAL A 73 6.79 -4.49 -9.21
N PRO A 74 8.05 -4.05 -9.06
CA PRO A 74 8.63 -3.00 -9.90
C PRO A 74 8.71 -3.37 -11.38
N ASP A 75 8.74 -4.66 -11.69
CA ASP A 75 8.83 -5.23 -13.03
C ASP A 75 7.48 -5.67 -13.61
N ALA A 76 6.35 -5.26 -13.02
CA ALA A 76 5.00 -5.68 -13.41
C ALA A 76 4.71 -5.51 -14.91
N ALA A 77 5.13 -4.38 -15.50
CA ALA A 77 4.98 -4.12 -16.93
C ALA A 77 5.76 -5.12 -17.79
N GLY A 78 6.98 -5.49 -17.39
CA GLY A 78 7.80 -6.48 -18.08
C GLY A 78 7.21 -7.90 -17.97
N ARG A 79 6.68 -8.27 -16.80
CA ARG A 79 5.98 -9.55 -16.61
C ARG A 79 4.76 -9.65 -17.53
N LEU A 80 3.95 -8.59 -17.58
CA LEU A 80 2.78 -8.54 -18.46
C LEU A 80 3.17 -8.66 -19.94
N TYR A 81 4.20 -7.93 -20.38
CA TYR A 81 4.72 -8.03 -21.74
C TYR A 81 5.13 -9.46 -22.10
N ASN A 82 5.85 -10.16 -21.22
CA ASN A 82 6.30 -11.52 -21.47
C ASN A 82 5.12 -12.51 -21.60
N VAL A 83 4.07 -12.35 -20.79
CA VAL A 83 2.84 -13.15 -20.91
C VAL A 83 2.19 -12.90 -22.27
N LEU A 84 1.96 -11.64 -22.64
CA LEU A 84 1.34 -11.29 -23.91
C LEU A 84 2.15 -11.80 -25.12
N LYS A 85 3.48 -11.61 -25.10
CA LYS A 85 4.38 -12.10 -26.15
C LYS A 85 4.28 -13.61 -26.33
N LYS A 86 4.25 -14.36 -25.22
CA LYS A 86 4.12 -15.82 -25.25
C LYS A 86 2.83 -16.25 -25.95
N GLU A 87 1.70 -15.66 -25.59
CA GLU A 87 0.40 -16.01 -26.18
C GLU A 87 0.31 -15.62 -27.67
N ILE A 88 0.88 -14.48 -28.05
CA ILE A 88 0.88 -14.01 -29.45
C ILE A 88 1.81 -14.84 -30.35
N THR A 89 2.95 -15.32 -29.83
CA THR A 89 3.95 -16.06 -30.64
C THR A 89 3.65 -17.57 -30.72
N THR A 90 2.69 -18.06 -29.94
CA THR A 90 2.25 -19.47 -29.96
C THR A 90 1.13 -19.72 -30.99
N THR A 91 0.69 -18.67 -31.70
CA THR A 91 -0.21 -18.73 -32.87
C THR A 91 0.60 -18.65 -34.15
#